data_AF-A0A4Y8LG63-F1
#
_entry.id   AF-A0A4Y8LG63-F1
#
_cell.length_a   1.000
_cell.length_b   1.000
_cell.length_c   1.000
_cell.angle_alpha   90.00
_cell.angle_beta   90.00
_cell.angle_gamma   90.00
#
_symmetry.space_group_name_H-M   'P 1'
#
loop_
_entity.id
_entity.type
_entity.pdbx_description
1 polymer ?
#
loop_
_entity_poly.entity_id
_entity_poly.type
_entity_poly.pdbx_seq_one_letter_code
_entity_poly.pdbx_strand_id
1 'polypeptide(L)'
;MDRIELINLVPKFLAFYKRARVEGVDRDERWDLWKEHYHFAAVPPGDEGEKMARKLLDDAWDQYPEQVDYIRSWQPEQTSVENYLSKVKSLLGCQQSIDLVLVYFVGGFERNAFVAPYDEERLAMCIPVECGDSDITLSHELTHIVHSATANLTAGWERTIASTILREGLATQVSKHLVPGKEDQRYIEHKEGWFDSCQSSRTDIIKGIIPYLDDSSSELITRFTFGTGT
;
A
#
# COMPACT_ATOMS: atom_id res chain seq x y z
N MET A 1 -20.09 -16.35 2.22
CA MET A 1 -18.92 -16.71 1.39
C MET A 1 -18.21 -15.41 1.09
N ASP A 2 -16.89 -15.38 1.15
CA ASP A 2 -16.11 -14.18 0.83
C ASP A 2 -16.22 -13.86 -0.66
N ARG A 3 -16.15 -12.58 -1.01
CA ARG A 3 -16.20 -12.09 -2.40
C ARG A 3 -14.98 -11.22 -2.65
N ILE A 4 -14.25 -11.52 -3.73
CA ILE A 4 -13.10 -10.75 -4.18
C ILE A 4 -13.39 -10.30 -5.62
N GLU A 5 -13.53 -8.99 -5.82
CA GLU A 5 -13.60 -8.39 -7.16
C GLU A 5 -12.19 -8.04 -7.62
N LEU A 6 -11.78 -8.53 -8.79
CA LEU A 6 -10.45 -8.27 -9.34
C LEU A 6 -10.47 -7.13 -10.36
N ILE A 7 -9.66 -6.10 -10.13
CA ILE A 7 -9.40 -4.99 -11.05
C ILE A 7 -7.93 -5.03 -11.46
N ASN A 8 -7.68 -5.25 -12.75
CA ASN A 8 -6.32 -5.24 -13.31
C ASN A 8 -6.08 -3.96 -14.13
N LEU A 9 -5.22 -3.07 -13.62
CA LEU A 9 -4.87 -1.81 -14.28
C LEU A 9 -3.63 -1.91 -15.19
N VAL A 10 -2.96 -3.07 -15.26
CA VAL A 10 -1.80 -3.28 -16.14
C VAL A 10 -2.09 -2.95 -17.61
N PRO A 11 -3.22 -3.35 -18.21
CA PRO A 11 -3.52 -2.97 -19.60
C PRO A 11 -3.63 -1.46 -19.82
N LYS A 12 -4.18 -0.73 -18.84
CA LYS A 12 -4.25 0.74 -18.90
C LYS A 12 -2.86 1.36 -18.83
N PHE A 13 -2.02 0.89 -17.90
CA PHE A 13 -0.64 1.35 -17.81
C PHE A 13 0.13 1.12 -19.12
N LEU A 14 0.04 -0.09 -19.70
CA LEU A 14 0.73 -0.40 -20.96
C LEU A 14 0.24 0.48 -22.13
N ALA A 15 -1.05 0.82 -22.14
CA ALA A 15 -1.62 1.74 -23.12
C ALA A 15 -1.08 3.18 -22.94
N PHE A 16 -0.97 3.65 -21.70
CA PHE A 16 -0.29 4.91 -21.37
C PHE A 16 1.18 4.88 -21.83
N TYR A 17 1.94 3.89 -21.36
CA TYR A 17 3.38 3.80 -21.58
C TYR A 17 3.74 3.76 -23.06
N LYS A 18 2.94 3.04 -23.87
CA LYS A 18 3.11 3.00 -25.34
C LYS A 18 3.01 4.39 -25.98
N ARG A 19 2.12 5.25 -25.50
CA ARG A 19 1.95 6.63 -26.02
C ARG A 19 3.05 7.54 -25.52
N ALA A 20 3.39 7.45 -24.24
CA ALA A 20 4.35 8.32 -23.60
C ALA A 20 5.81 8.03 -23.97
N ARG A 21 6.12 6.86 -24.56
CA ARG A 21 7.47 6.49 -25.03
C ARG A 21 7.77 6.97 -26.46
N VAL A 22 6.83 7.66 -27.13
CA VAL A 22 7.07 8.20 -28.47
C VAL A 22 8.16 9.27 -28.40
N GLU A 23 9.08 9.26 -29.38
CA GLU A 23 10.16 10.26 -29.47
C GLU A 23 9.57 11.67 -29.54
N GLY A 24 10.10 12.58 -28.72
CA GLY A 24 9.63 13.97 -28.63
C GLY A 24 8.65 14.25 -27.49
N VAL A 25 8.10 13.22 -26.83
CA VAL A 25 7.25 13.41 -25.64
C VAL A 25 8.10 13.82 -24.45
N ASP A 26 7.88 15.04 -23.96
CA ASP A 26 8.57 15.57 -22.79
C ASP A 26 7.91 15.15 -21.46
N ARG A 27 8.40 15.67 -20.33
CA ARG A 27 7.91 15.30 -19.00
C ARG A 27 6.50 15.81 -18.71
N ASP A 28 6.15 17.00 -19.21
CA ASP A 28 4.83 17.59 -18.97
C ASP A 28 3.77 16.88 -19.83
N GLU A 29 4.07 16.63 -21.10
CA GLU A 29 3.19 15.87 -21.99
C GLU A 29 2.98 14.43 -21.50
N ARG A 30 4.04 13.79 -20.99
CA ARG A 30 3.95 12.47 -20.36
C ARG A 30 3.01 12.48 -19.15
N TRP A 31 3.08 13.51 -18.31
CA TRP A 31 2.20 13.64 -17.16
C TRP A 31 0.74 13.79 -17.58
N ASP A 32 0.46 14.56 -18.63
CA ASP A 32 -0.88 14.70 -19.19
C ASP A 32 -1.40 13.36 -19.75
N LEU A 33 -0.57 12.63 -20.51
CA LEU A 33 -0.90 11.28 -20.99
C LEU A 33 -1.14 10.29 -19.85
N TRP A 34 -0.39 10.41 -18.75
CA TRP A 34 -0.58 9.58 -17.56
C TRP A 34 -1.94 9.84 -16.91
N LYS A 35 -2.32 11.11 -16.73
CA LYS A 35 -3.66 11.49 -16.20
C LYS A 35 -4.79 11.07 -17.14
N GLU A 36 -4.58 11.13 -18.45
CA GLU A 36 -5.63 10.76 -19.41
C GLU A 36 -5.84 9.24 -19.48
N HIS A 37 -4.76 8.45 -19.44
CA HIS A 37 -4.80 7.04 -19.82
C HIS A 37 -4.56 6.06 -18.68
N TYR A 38 -4.05 6.50 -17.53
CA TYR A 38 -3.75 5.62 -16.41
C TYR A 38 -4.29 6.13 -15.07
N HIS A 39 -3.84 7.30 -14.62
CA HIS A 39 -4.36 8.04 -13.46
C HIS A 39 -4.55 7.23 -12.18
N PHE A 40 -3.53 6.46 -11.79
CA PHE A 40 -3.57 5.67 -10.55
C PHE A 40 -2.18 5.59 -9.91
N ALA A 41 -2.08 5.95 -8.63
CA ALA A 41 -0.84 5.87 -7.84
C ALA A 41 -1.14 5.66 -6.36
N ALA A 42 -0.18 5.11 -5.62
CA ALA A 42 -0.24 4.89 -4.17
C ALA A 42 0.00 6.20 -3.39
N VAL A 43 -0.89 7.18 -3.55
CA VAL A 43 -0.77 8.52 -2.96
C VAL A 43 -2.09 8.95 -2.29
N PRO A 44 -2.06 9.86 -1.30
CA PRO A 44 -3.27 10.47 -0.76
C PRO A 44 -4.07 11.23 -1.83
N PRO A 45 -5.37 11.47 -1.63
CA PRO A 45 -6.15 12.32 -2.54
C PRO A 45 -5.77 13.81 -2.41
N GLY A 46 -6.01 14.58 -3.48
CA GLY A 46 -5.82 16.04 -3.53
C GLY A 46 -4.48 16.50 -4.09
N ASP A 47 -4.24 17.81 -4.08
CA ASP A 47 -3.12 18.47 -4.79
C ASP A 47 -1.74 17.95 -4.37
N GLU A 48 -1.53 17.66 -3.09
CA GLU A 48 -0.27 17.08 -2.60
C GLU A 48 -0.06 15.66 -3.13
N GLY A 49 -1.14 14.88 -3.21
CA GLY A 49 -1.14 13.56 -3.84
C GLY A 49 -0.77 13.60 -5.31
N GLU A 50 -1.33 14.55 -6.07
CA GLU A 50 -0.99 14.72 -7.49
C GLU A 50 0.50 15.06 -7.68
N LYS A 51 1.06 15.94 -6.85
CA LYS A 51 2.50 16.26 -6.88
C LYS A 51 3.35 15.03 -6.59
N MET A 52 2.95 14.22 -5.60
CA MET A 52 3.61 12.97 -5.28
C MET A 52 3.52 11.96 -6.44
N ALA A 53 2.35 11.80 -7.06
CA ALA A 53 2.15 10.90 -8.19
C ALA A 53 3.01 11.30 -9.39
N ARG A 54 3.08 12.60 -9.71
CA ARG A 54 3.96 13.10 -10.76
C ARG A 54 5.42 12.78 -10.46
N LYS A 55 5.86 13.00 -9.23
CA LYS A 55 7.22 12.68 -8.81
C LYS A 55 7.53 11.19 -8.95
N LEU A 56 6.63 10.31 -8.49
CA LEU A 56 6.78 8.86 -8.64
C LEU A 56 6.94 8.46 -10.11
N LEU A 57 6.13 9.04 -11.01
CA LEU A 57 6.24 8.78 -12.43
C LEU A 57 7.60 9.25 -13.00
N ASP A 58 8.00 10.47 -12.67
CA ASP A 58 9.26 11.05 -13.16
C ASP A 58 10.48 10.26 -12.67
N ASP A 59 10.50 9.86 -11.39
CA ASP A 59 11.59 9.10 -10.77
C ASP A 59 11.67 7.65 -11.30
N ALA A 60 10.53 7.05 -11.64
CA ALA A 60 10.44 5.68 -12.15
C ALA A 60 10.65 5.56 -13.66
N TRP A 61 10.55 6.65 -14.42
CA TRP A 61 10.42 6.61 -15.88
C TRP A 61 11.50 5.79 -16.57
N ASP A 62 12.76 6.02 -16.18
CA ASP A 62 13.91 5.38 -16.80
C ASP A 62 14.05 3.89 -16.45
N GLN A 63 13.30 3.40 -15.46
CA GLN A 63 13.28 1.99 -15.07
C GLN A 63 12.26 1.16 -15.86
N TYR A 64 11.17 1.78 -16.35
CA TYR A 64 10.14 1.06 -17.10
C TYR A 64 10.63 0.31 -18.36
N PRO A 65 11.59 0.83 -19.17
CA PRO A 65 12.10 0.10 -20.33
C PRO A 65 12.65 -1.29 -19.98
N GLU A 66 13.29 -1.43 -18.82
CA GLU A 66 13.89 -2.70 -18.37
C GLU A 66 12.84 -3.66 -17.81
N GLN A 67 11.73 -3.13 -17.30
CA GLN A 67 10.69 -3.91 -16.61
C GLN A 67 9.43 -4.15 -17.44
N VAL A 68 9.28 -3.49 -18.59
CA VAL A 68 8.04 -3.53 -19.39
C VAL A 68 7.68 -4.94 -19.86
N ASP A 69 8.65 -5.79 -20.14
CA ASP A 69 8.38 -7.16 -20.58
C ASP A 69 7.85 -8.02 -19.43
N TYR A 70 8.39 -7.85 -18.22
CA TYR A 70 7.82 -8.43 -17.00
C TYR A 70 6.38 -7.95 -16.79
N ILE A 71 6.16 -6.62 -16.78
CA ILE A 71 4.83 -6.01 -16.61
C ILE A 71 3.83 -6.55 -17.64
N ARG A 72 4.26 -6.71 -18.91
CA ARG A 72 3.40 -7.24 -19.98
C ARG A 72 3.04 -8.71 -19.79
N SER A 73 3.96 -9.51 -19.27
CA SER A 73 3.74 -10.95 -19.03
C SER A 73 3.03 -11.26 -17.71
N TRP A 74 2.97 -10.28 -16.81
CA TRP A 74 2.41 -10.43 -15.47
C TRP A 74 0.93 -10.85 -15.52
N GLN A 75 0.54 -11.73 -14.59
CA GLN A 75 -0.83 -12.22 -14.43
C GLN A 75 -1.25 -12.12 -12.96
N PRO A 76 -2.52 -11.80 -12.67
CA PRO A 76 -3.04 -11.76 -11.31
C PRO A 76 -3.15 -13.16 -10.70
N GLU A 77 -2.72 -13.31 -9.45
CA GLU A 77 -2.80 -14.56 -8.69
C GLU A 77 -3.80 -14.42 -7.54
N GLN A 78 -5.05 -14.81 -7.79
CA GLN A 78 -6.13 -14.70 -6.82
C GLN A 78 -6.08 -15.79 -5.74
N THR A 79 -5.54 -16.97 -6.05
CA THR A 79 -5.54 -18.12 -5.13
C THR A 79 -4.76 -17.81 -3.86
N SER A 80 -3.61 -17.14 -3.98
CA SER A 80 -2.79 -16.71 -2.85
C SER A 80 -3.55 -15.75 -1.95
N VAL A 81 -4.29 -14.80 -2.53
CA VAL A 81 -5.10 -13.84 -1.77
C VAL A 81 -6.22 -14.54 -0.99
N GLU A 82 -6.94 -15.46 -1.63
CA GLU A 82 -8.00 -16.24 -0.97
C GLU A 82 -7.44 -17.09 0.19
N ASN A 83 -6.30 -17.73 -0.04
CA ASN A 83 -5.61 -18.54 0.97
C ASN A 83 -5.20 -17.69 2.19
N TYR A 84 -4.59 -16.53 1.97
CA TYR A 84 -4.18 -15.66 3.06
C TYR A 84 -5.37 -14.98 3.75
N LEU A 85 -6.44 -14.63 3.01
CA LEU A 85 -7.65 -14.09 3.61
C LEU A 85 -8.24 -15.10 4.60
N SER A 86 -8.33 -16.38 4.20
CA SER A 86 -8.80 -17.45 5.08
C SER A 86 -7.93 -17.62 6.32
N LYS A 87 -6.59 -17.60 6.17
CA LYS A 87 -5.64 -17.68 7.30
C LYS A 87 -5.80 -16.51 8.28
N VAL A 88 -5.87 -15.28 7.77
CA VAL A 88 -6.04 -14.06 8.59
C VAL A 88 -7.38 -14.08 9.30
N LYS A 89 -8.48 -14.43 8.62
CA LYS A 89 -9.81 -14.56 9.24
C LYS A 89 -9.81 -15.58 10.37
N SER A 90 -9.21 -16.75 10.14
CA SER A 90 -9.09 -17.79 11.15
C SER A 90 -8.32 -17.29 12.37
N LEU A 91 -7.17 -16.63 12.16
CA LEU A 91 -6.33 -16.11 13.23
C LEU A 91 -7.04 -15.02 14.06
N LEU A 92 -7.77 -14.12 13.39
CA LEU A 92 -8.50 -13.02 14.04
C LEU A 92 -9.92 -13.40 14.50
N GLY A 93 -10.31 -14.66 14.35
CA GLY A 93 -11.65 -15.14 14.73
C GLY A 93 -12.80 -14.53 13.92
N CYS A 94 -12.54 -14.00 12.73
CA CYS A 94 -13.55 -13.35 11.89
C CYS A 94 -14.44 -14.37 11.17
N GLN A 95 -15.72 -14.40 11.53
CA GLN A 95 -16.74 -15.27 10.91
C GLN A 95 -17.56 -14.56 9.83
N GLN A 96 -17.45 -13.23 9.73
CA GLN A 96 -18.18 -12.44 8.76
C GLN A 96 -17.66 -12.71 7.34
N SER A 97 -18.53 -12.58 6.33
CA SER A 97 -18.08 -12.54 4.94
C SER A 97 -17.41 -11.20 4.65
N ILE A 98 -16.30 -11.24 3.94
CA ILE A 98 -15.56 -10.08 3.48
C ILE A 98 -15.86 -9.89 2.00
N ASP A 99 -16.30 -8.69 1.64
CA ASP A 99 -16.41 -8.21 0.24
C ASP A 99 -15.28 -7.18 0.03
N LEU A 100 -14.30 -7.53 -0.80
CA LEU A 100 -13.12 -6.69 -1.05
C LEU A 100 -12.84 -6.55 -2.54
N VAL A 101 -12.24 -5.43 -2.91
CA VAL A 101 -11.74 -5.18 -4.26
C VAL A 101 -10.23 -5.36 -4.26
N LEU A 102 -9.71 -6.19 -5.16
CA LEU A 102 -8.29 -6.41 -5.37
C LEU A 102 -7.85 -5.63 -6.60
N VAL A 103 -7.05 -4.59 -6.41
CA VAL A 103 -6.56 -3.73 -7.48
C VAL A 103 -5.08 -4.03 -7.72
N TYR A 104 -4.75 -4.56 -8.89
CA TYR A 104 -3.37 -4.64 -9.35
C TYR A 104 -3.03 -3.47 -10.25
N PHE A 105 -1.91 -2.81 -9.97
CA PHE A 105 -1.50 -1.60 -10.65
C PHE A 105 0.02 -1.59 -10.89
N VAL A 106 0.52 -0.71 -11.74
CA VAL A 106 1.95 -0.52 -12.00
C VAL A 106 2.38 0.73 -11.26
N GLY A 107 3.26 0.57 -10.28
CA GLY A 107 3.74 1.66 -9.42
C GLY A 107 4.93 2.41 -10.01
N GLY A 108 5.58 3.19 -9.15
CA GLY A 108 6.89 3.82 -9.41
C GLY A 108 8.07 3.03 -8.81
N PHE A 109 7.91 1.71 -8.64
CA PHE A 109 8.87 0.80 -7.99
C PHE A 109 9.08 1.04 -6.48
N GLU A 110 8.24 1.82 -5.81
CA GLU A 110 8.20 1.98 -4.35
C GLU A 110 7.74 0.71 -3.60
N ARG A 111 7.14 -0.26 -4.31
CA ARG A 111 6.61 -1.53 -3.77
C ARG A 111 5.65 -1.32 -2.60
N ASN A 112 4.83 -0.28 -2.70
CA ASN A 112 3.91 0.13 -1.66
C ASN A 112 2.51 -0.44 -1.92
N ALA A 113 2.21 -1.60 -1.34
CA ALA A 113 0.84 -2.08 -1.25
C ALA A 113 0.09 -1.31 -0.16
N PHE A 114 -1.21 -1.13 -0.33
CA PHE A 114 -2.01 -0.39 0.64
C PHE A 114 -3.49 -0.78 0.59
N VAL A 115 -4.21 -0.49 1.66
CA VAL A 115 -5.67 -0.61 1.73
C VAL A 115 -6.31 0.77 1.80
N ALA A 116 -7.29 1.02 0.93
CA ALA A 116 -8.05 2.26 0.88
C ALA A 116 -9.56 1.98 0.70
N PRO A 117 -10.44 2.95 1.05
CA PRO A 117 -11.85 2.86 0.68
C PRO A 117 -12.01 2.77 -0.84
N TYR A 118 -12.86 1.85 -1.31
CA TYR A 118 -13.23 1.76 -2.73
C TYR A 118 -14.58 2.43 -2.99
N ASP A 119 -15.57 2.11 -2.16
CA ASP A 119 -16.89 2.73 -2.10
C ASP A 119 -17.36 2.82 -0.64
N GLU A 120 -18.64 3.12 -0.42
CA GLU A 120 -19.20 3.27 0.94
C GLU A 120 -19.15 1.98 1.77
N GLU A 121 -19.09 0.81 1.13
CA GLU A 121 -19.20 -0.50 1.79
C GLU A 121 -17.91 -1.32 1.71
N ARG A 122 -17.09 -1.11 0.68
CA ARG A 122 -15.97 -1.99 0.34
C ARG A 122 -14.63 -1.29 0.45
N LEU A 123 -13.64 -2.08 0.88
CA LEU A 123 -12.23 -1.70 0.85
C LEU A 123 -11.55 -2.28 -0.39
N ALA A 124 -10.65 -1.49 -0.98
CA ALA A 124 -9.71 -1.95 -1.99
C ALA A 124 -8.36 -2.28 -1.35
N MET A 125 -7.84 -3.47 -1.64
CA MET A 125 -6.44 -3.80 -1.47
C MET A 125 -5.71 -3.55 -2.78
N CYS A 126 -4.80 -2.60 -2.78
CA CYS A 126 -4.07 -2.16 -3.95
C CYS A 126 -2.64 -2.71 -3.88
N ILE A 127 -2.24 -3.51 -4.87
CA ILE A 127 -0.93 -4.15 -4.93
C ILE A 127 -0.22 -3.74 -6.22
N PRO A 128 0.95 -3.07 -6.13
CA PRO A 128 1.77 -2.81 -7.30
C PRO A 128 2.37 -4.13 -7.81
N VAL A 129 2.37 -4.36 -9.13
CA VAL A 129 2.91 -5.59 -9.72
C VAL A 129 4.38 -5.83 -9.38
N GLU A 130 5.10 -4.76 -9.04
CA GLU A 130 6.50 -4.75 -8.65
C GLU A 130 6.75 -5.28 -7.23
N CYS A 131 5.71 -5.44 -6.39
CA CYS A 131 5.83 -6.10 -5.08
C CYS A 131 6.26 -7.57 -5.21
N GLY A 132 5.94 -8.22 -6.33
CA GLY A 132 6.05 -9.67 -6.49
C GLY A 132 5.16 -10.45 -5.51
N ASP A 133 5.41 -11.75 -5.40
CA ASP A 133 4.69 -12.63 -4.48
C ASP A 133 5.24 -12.50 -3.06
N SER A 134 4.75 -11.49 -2.34
CA SER A 134 5.09 -11.28 -0.92
C SER A 134 3.94 -11.73 -0.02
N ASP A 135 4.03 -12.96 0.47
CA ASP A 135 3.15 -13.52 1.49
C ASP A 135 3.07 -12.63 2.75
N ILE A 136 4.16 -11.92 3.06
CA ILE A 136 4.22 -10.94 4.16
C ILE A 136 3.28 -9.77 3.86
N THR A 137 3.42 -9.18 2.67
CA THR A 137 2.59 -8.04 2.24
C THR A 137 1.12 -8.44 2.18
N LEU A 138 0.80 -9.60 1.60
CA LEU A 138 -0.57 -10.10 1.57
C LEU A 138 -1.15 -10.26 2.98
N SER A 139 -0.40 -10.90 3.88
CA SER A 139 -0.84 -11.09 5.26
C SER A 139 -1.04 -9.76 5.99
N HIS A 140 -0.16 -8.78 5.75
CA HIS A 140 -0.22 -7.44 6.34
C HIS A 140 -1.47 -6.68 5.85
N GLU A 141 -1.64 -6.54 4.54
CA GLU A 141 -2.76 -5.77 3.97
C GLU A 141 -4.12 -6.45 4.22
N LEU A 142 -4.20 -7.77 4.15
CA LEU A 142 -5.44 -8.49 4.47
C LEU A 142 -5.80 -8.37 5.95
N THR A 143 -4.81 -8.18 6.84
CA THR A 143 -5.09 -7.89 8.25
C THR A 143 -5.82 -6.57 8.41
N HIS A 144 -5.46 -5.54 7.64
CA HIS A 144 -6.19 -4.27 7.68
C HIS A 144 -7.67 -4.43 7.28
N ILE A 145 -7.94 -5.23 6.24
CA ILE A 145 -9.31 -5.50 5.77
C ILE A 145 -10.11 -6.26 6.83
N VAL A 146 -9.58 -7.38 7.30
CA VAL A 146 -10.28 -8.24 8.27
C VAL A 146 -10.48 -7.52 9.60
N HIS A 147 -9.46 -6.78 10.07
CA HIS A 147 -9.56 -6.01 11.29
C HIS A 147 -10.58 -4.87 11.19
N SER A 148 -10.68 -4.20 10.02
CA SER A 148 -11.72 -3.18 9.81
C SER A 148 -13.13 -3.76 9.97
N ALA A 149 -13.37 -4.98 9.46
CA ALA A 149 -14.65 -5.66 9.60
C ALA A 149 -14.94 -6.10 11.04
N THR A 150 -13.94 -6.61 11.78
CA THR A 150 -14.16 -7.10 13.15
C THR A 150 -14.26 -5.99 14.19
N ALA A 151 -13.51 -4.90 14.03
CA ALA A 151 -13.51 -3.78 14.97
C ALA A 151 -14.55 -2.69 14.63
N ASN A 152 -15.36 -2.88 13.58
CA ASN A 152 -16.34 -1.92 13.08
C ASN A 152 -15.74 -0.51 12.90
N LEU A 153 -14.50 -0.47 12.40
CA LEU A 153 -13.79 0.78 12.16
C LEU A 153 -14.38 1.44 10.93
N THR A 154 -14.71 2.74 11.03
CA THR A 154 -15.04 3.53 9.85
C THR A 154 -13.83 3.58 8.92
N ALA A 155 -14.05 3.35 7.63
CA ALA A 155 -13.02 3.39 6.59
C ALA A 155 -12.43 4.80 6.36
N GLY A 156 -12.73 5.77 7.23
CA GLY A 156 -12.24 7.13 7.16
C GLY A 156 -10.72 7.24 7.16
N TRP A 157 -10.26 8.32 6.52
CA TRP A 157 -8.86 8.74 6.49
C TRP A 157 -8.40 9.33 7.84
N GLU A 158 -9.32 9.90 8.62
CA GLU A 158 -9.02 10.45 9.95
C GLU A 158 -8.90 9.32 10.98
N ARG A 159 -7.69 9.20 11.54
CA ARG A 159 -7.33 8.16 12.51
C ARG A 159 -6.41 8.75 13.56
N THR A 160 -6.62 8.40 14.82
CA THR A 160 -5.71 8.84 15.88
C THR A 160 -4.37 8.13 15.77
N ILE A 161 -3.30 8.74 16.27
CA ILE A 161 -1.97 8.10 16.31
C ILE A 161 -2.02 6.77 17.07
N ALA A 162 -2.76 6.68 18.18
CA ALA A 162 -2.95 5.42 18.90
C ALA A 162 -3.60 4.33 18.04
N SER A 163 -4.62 4.68 17.26
CA SER A 163 -5.28 3.73 16.37
C SER A 163 -4.36 3.26 15.25
N THR A 164 -3.50 4.14 14.73
CA THR A 164 -2.48 3.78 13.72
C THR A 164 -1.46 2.80 14.28
N ILE A 165 -0.92 3.06 15.48
CA ILE A 165 0.02 2.14 16.15
C ILE A 165 -0.60 0.76 16.32
N LEU A 166 -1.85 0.70 16.78
CA LEU A 166 -2.54 -0.57 17.00
C LEU A 166 -2.79 -1.32 15.69
N ARG A 167 -3.22 -0.62 14.63
CA ARG A 167 -3.50 -1.24 13.33
C ARG A 167 -2.24 -1.75 12.63
N GLU A 168 -1.22 -0.91 12.50
CA GLU A 168 0.04 -1.32 11.88
C GLU A 168 0.75 -2.37 12.72
N GLY A 169 0.76 -2.21 14.05
CA GLY A 169 1.32 -3.20 14.96
C GLY A 169 0.64 -4.57 14.83
N LEU A 170 -0.70 -4.61 14.75
CA LEU A 170 -1.43 -5.86 14.54
C LEU A 170 -1.10 -6.49 13.17
N ALA A 171 -1.13 -5.71 12.10
CA ALA A 171 -0.80 -6.18 10.75
C ALA A 171 0.62 -6.76 10.67
N THR A 172 1.61 -6.07 11.26
CA THR A 172 2.98 -6.57 11.36
C THR A 172 3.06 -7.87 12.17
N GLN A 173 2.39 -7.96 13.33
CA GLN A 173 2.43 -9.18 14.14
C GLN A 173 1.71 -10.37 13.47
N VAL A 174 0.59 -10.14 12.79
CA VAL A 174 -0.12 -11.17 12.03
C VAL A 174 0.75 -11.66 10.86
N SER A 175 1.38 -10.75 10.12
CA SER A 175 2.27 -11.13 9.01
C SER A 175 3.45 -11.99 9.50
N LYS A 176 4.08 -11.62 10.63
CA LYS A 176 5.13 -12.41 11.28
C LYS A 176 4.66 -13.76 11.80
N HIS A 177 3.42 -13.86 12.27
CA HIS A 177 2.84 -15.13 12.72
C HIS A 177 2.56 -16.09 11.56
N LEU A 178 1.98 -15.59 10.46
CA LEU A 178 1.60 -16.39 9.30
C LEU A 178 2.78 -16.75 8.40
N VAL A 179 3.81 -15.92 8.40
CA VAL A 179 5.02 -16.10 7.58
C VAL A 179 6.27 -15.99 8.47
N PRO A 180 6.53 -16.96 9.36
CA PRO A 180 7.60 -16.87 10.34
C PRO A 180 9.00 -17.05 9.73
N GLY A 181 10.02 -16.67 10.50
CA GLY A 181 11.42 -17.01 10.22
C GLY A 181 12.19 -16.02 9.33
N LYS A 182 11.63 -14.83 9.06
CA LYS A 182 12.38 -13.69 8.51
C LYS A 182 12.87 -12.74 9.61
N GLU A 183 13.86 -11.93 9.26
CA GLU A 183 14.35 -10.80 10.07
C GLU A 183 13.28 -9.70 10.19
N ASP A 184 13.29 -8.94 11.29
CA ASP A 184 12.28 -7.90 11.57
C ASP A 184 12.21 -6.83 10.47
N GLN A 185 13.35 -6.49 9.87
CA GLN A 185 13.45 -5.58 8.73
C GLN A 185 12.53 -6.02 7.58
N ARG A 186 12.36 -7.33 7.34
CA ARG A 186 11.50 -7.82 6.25
C ARG A 186 10.00 -7.57 6.46
N TYR A 187 9.55 -7.34 7.70
CA TYR A 187 8.15 -7.05 8.00
C TYR A 187 7.87 -5.56 8.23
N ILE A 188 8.90 -4.74 8.43
CA ILE A 188 8.78 -3.35 8.88
C ILE A 188 9.41 -2.37 7.88
N GLU A 189 10.52 -2.75 7.26
CA GLU A 189 11.39 -1.82 6.55
C GLU A 189 11.04 -1.69 5.07
N HIS A 190 10.69 -0.48 4.66
CA HIS A 190 10.55 -0.12 3.24
C HIS A 190 11.88 0.35 2.60
N LYS A 191 12.79 0.93 3.40
CA LYS A 191 14.09 1.44 2.96
C LYS A 191 15.19 0.87 3.85
N GLU A 192 16.17 0.21 3.23
CA GLU A 192 17.31 -0.38 3.94
C GLU A 192 17.98 0.60 4.93
N GLY A 193 18.16 0.13 6.17
CA GLY A 193 18.73 0.87 7.29
C GLY A 193 17.75 1.78 8.05
N TRP A 194 16.51 1.93 7.58
CA TRP A 194 15.49 2.70 8.29
C TRP A 194 15.13 2.07 9.64
N PHE A 195 14.93 0.75 9.71
CA PHE A 195 14.57 0.09 10.96
C PHE A 195 15.65 0.26 12.04
N ASP A 196 16.92 0.13 11.67
CA ASP A 196 18.05 0.32 12.58
C ASP A 196 18.15 1.79 13.06
N SER A 197 17.82 2.74 12.18
CA SER A 197 17.74 4.16 12.54
C SER A 197 16.62 4.44 13.55
N CYS A 198 15.46 3.80 13.38
CA CYS A 198 14.34 3.88 14.33
C CYS A 198 14.73 3.26 15.67
N GLN A 199 15.41 2.11 15.67
CA GLN A 199 15.88 1.44 16.88
C GLN A 199 16.87 2.30 17.67
N SER A 200 17.76 3.00 16.97
CA SER A 200 18.72 3.94 17.58
C SER A 200 18.04 5.14 18.24
N SER A 201 16.85 5.53 17.76
CA SER A 201 16.07 6.68 18.24
C SER A 201 14.83 6.28 19.04
N ARG A 202 14.69 5.00 19.41
CA ARG A 202 13.45 4.41 19.95
C ARG A 202 12.88 5.18 21.14
N THR A 203 13.73 5.57 22.08
CA THR A 203 13.31 6.29 23.29
C THR A 203 12.71 7.65 22.95
N ASP A 204 13.30 8.35 21.99
CA ASP A 204 12.86 9.68 21.59
C ASP A 204 11.54 9.57 20.84
N ILE A 205 11.44 8.66 19.86
CA ILE A 205 10.20 8.36 19.12
C ILE A 205 9.03 8.09 20.09
N ILE A 206 9.21 7.23 21.09
CA ILE A 206 8.15 6.92 22.06
C ILE A 206 7.77 8.17 22.87
N LYS A 207 8.75 8.92 23.37
CA LYS A 207 8.49 10.15 24.13
C LYS A 207 7.79 11.21 23.29
N GLY A 208 8.14 11.34 22.01
CA GLY A 208 7.54 12.27 21.08
C GLY A 208 6.09 11.93 20.74
N ILE A 209 5.77 10.64 20.61
CA ILE A 209 4.43 10.18 20.24
C ILE A 209 3.43 10.24 21.40
N ILE A 210 3.84 9.92 22.63
CA ILE A 210 2.95 9.78 23.80
C ILE A 210 1.97 10.98 23.98
N PRO A 211 2.41 12.25 23.88
CA PRO A 211 1.51 13.39 24.06
C PRO A 211 0.41 13.53 23.01
N TYR A 212 0.53 12.85 21.86
CA TYR A 212 -0.34 13.03 20.69
C TYR A 212 -1.14 11.78 20.35
N LEU A 213 -1.23 10.80 21.25
CA LEU A 213 -1.90 9.52 20.97
C LEU A 213 -3.35 9.67 20.48
N ASP A 214 -4.08 10.67 21.00
CA ASP A 214 -5.47 10.94 20.62
C ASP A 214 -5.61 11.91 19.43
N ASP A 215 -4.50 12.44 18.91
CA ASP A 215 -4.52 13.40 17.80
C ASP A 215 -4.69 12.68 16.45
N SER A 216 -5.51 13.26 15.57
CA SER A 216 -5.85 12.76 14.24
C SER A 216 -5.52 13.75 13.11
N SER A 217 -4.79 14.83 13.41
CA SER A 217 -4.39 15.83 12.42
C SER A 217 -3.44 15.22 11.40
N SER A 218 -3.66 15.57 10.13
CA SER A 218 -2.82 15.08 9.02
C SER A 218 -1.35 15.44 9.23
N GLU A 219 -1.05 16.60 9.82
CA GLU A 219 0.31 17.03 10.15
C GLU A 219 1.01 16.06 11.10
N LEU A 220 0.36 15.67 12.20
CA LEU A 220 0.97 14.78 13.19
C LEU A 220 1.00 13.33 12.73
N ILE A 221 0.00 12.88 11.98
CA ILE A 221 0.05 11.57 11.30
C ILE A 221 1.29 11.53 10.40
N THR A 222 1.43 12.49 9.48
CA THR A 222 2.60 12.60 8.60
C THR A 222 3.90 12.63 9.39
N ARG A 223 3.98 13.44 10.45
CA ARG A 223 5.18 13.57 11.29
C ARG A 223 5.65 12.22 11.83
N PHE A 224 4.74 11.37 12.30
CA PHE A 224 5.09 10.12 13.00
C PHE A 224 5.04 8.85 12.13
N THR A 225 4.51 8.89 10.90
CA THR A 225 4.47 7.72 10.01
C THR A 225 5.54 7.75 8.92
N PHE A 226 5.69 8.87 8.21
CA PHE A 226 6.63 9.00 7.07
C PHE A 226 7.46 10.30 7.10
N GLY A 227 7.31 11.10 8.16
CA GLY A 227 8.09 12.30 8.43
C GLY A 227 9.31 12.03 9.32
N THR A 228 9.86 13.10 9.90
CA THR A 228 11.07 13.06 10.75
C THR A 228 10.74 13.22 12.23
N GLY A 229 9.53 12.86 12.65
CA GLY A 229 9.06 13.05 14.01
C GLY A 229 9.76 12.13 15.01
N THR A 230 10.37 12.74 16.03
CA THR A 230 10.70 12.12 17.32
C THR A 230 10.06 12.92 18.45
#